data_AF-A0A251XJA2-F1
#
_entry.id   AF-A0A251XJA2-F1
#
_cell.length_a   1.000
_cell.length_b   1.000
_cell.length_c   1.000
_cell.angle_alpha   90.00
_cell.angle_beta   90.00
_cell.angle_gamma   90.00
#
_symmetry.space_group_name_H-M   'P 1'
#
loop_
_entity.id
_entity.type
_entity.pdbx_description
1 polymer ?
#
loop_
_entity_poly.entity_id
_entity_poly.type
_entity_poly.pdbx_seq_one_letter_code
_entity_poly.pdbx_strand_id
1 'polypeptide(L)'
;MRIGVLGAGAVGGTLAALLERAGHEVDVTARGPHLRAIQDGGLRLAGGYGDHVARVAAAERLGRPPELAIVATKIADARDAMTENAGWLRGIPVLVVQNGLSAITMGVECVPRSQVVGGLALAATSLTEPGLVTVTSPAGMQIGSADGPGGAGVALVREVLDPVMPITVAPTSAAPSGPSSSSTGSTPCRPSPASACRPSSPSPCSGASSRVPCRRPSARASRAG
;
A
#
# COMPACT_ATOMS: atom_id res chain seq x y z
N MET A 1 -15.98 -0.92 -18.65
CA MET A 1 -15.33 -2.09 -18.02
C MET A 1 -15.80 -2.21 -16.57
N ARG A 2 -15.57 -3.37 -15.95
CA ARG A 2 -15.82 -3.62 -14.53
C ARG A 2 -14.59 -3.33 -13.69
N ILE A 3 -14.74 -2.47 -12.69
CA ILE A 3 -13.67 -2.04 -11.80
C ILE A 3 -14.04 -2.38 -10.36
N GLY A 4 -13.16 -3.10 -9.68
CA GLY A 4 -13.32 -3.43 -8.26
C GLY A 4 -12.49 -2.49 -7.39
N VAL A 5 -13.11 -1.66 -6.56
CA VAL A 5 -12.41 -0.77 -5.63
C VAL A 5 -12.44 -1.36 -4.22
N LEU A 6 -11.31 -1.92 -3.79
CA LEU A 6 -11.14 -2.43 -2.44
C LEU A 6 -10.87 -1.27 -1.48
N GLY A 7 -11.87 -0.92 -0.67
CA GLY A 7 -11.83 0.19 0.28
C GLY A 7 -12.38 1.50 -0.30
N ALA A 8 -13.69 1.72 -0.15
CA ALA A 8 -14.39 2.95 -0.57
C ALA A 8 -14.16 4.15 0.36
N GLY A 9 -13.01 4.25 1.04
CA GLY A 9 -12.68 5.39 1.91
C GLY A 9 -12.46 6.70 1.12
N ALA A 10 -11.73 7.66 1.69
CA ALA A 10 -11.56 8.97 1.04
C ALA A 10 -10.98 8.88 -0.39
N VAL A 11 -9.87 8.15 -0.57
CA VAL A 11 -9.25 7.99 -1.89
C VAL A 11 -10.04 7.03 -2.78
N GLY A 12 -10.34 5.83 -2.29
CA GLY A 12 -11.05 4.82 -3.08
C GLY A 12 -12.46 5.24 -3.46
N GLY A 13 -13.17 5.93 -2.57
CA GLY A 13 -14.50 6.48 -2.85
C GLY A 13 -14.44 7.61 -3.88
N THR A 14 -13.42 8.47 -3.84
CA THR A 14 -13.20 9.46 -4.91
C THR A 14 -13.02 8.75 -6.25
N LEU A 15 -12.11 7.78 -6.33
CA LEU A 15 -11.86 7.02 -7.58
C LEU A 15 -13.12 6.30 -8.07
N ALA A 16 -13.84 5.62 -7.18
CA ALA A 16 -15.07 4.91 -7.50
C ALA A 16 -16.13 5.86 -8.09
N ALA A 17 -16.34 7.02 -7.45
CA ALA A 17 -17.31 7.99 -7.91
C ALA A 17 -16.94 8.63 -9.26
N LEU A 18 -15.65 8.88 -9.48
CA LEU A 18 -15.16 9.41 -10.75
C LEU A 18 -15.26 8.39 -11.89
N LEU A 19 -14.90 7.14 -11.63
CA LEU A 19 -14.93 6.06 -12.62
C LEU A 19 -16.36 5.66 -13.00
N GLU A 20 -17.28 5.65 -12.04
CA GLU A 20 -18.70 5.42 -12.32
C GLU A 20 -19.27 6.53 -13.18
N ARG A 21 -18.94 7.80 -12.88
CA ARG A 21 -19.34 8.96 -13.70
C ARG A 21 -18.77 8.91 -15.13
N ALA A 22 -17.63 8.25 -15.33
CA ALA A 22 -17.04 7.99 -16.65
C ALA A 22 -17.70 6.82 -17.40
N GLY A 23 -18.72 6.17 -16.83
CA GLY A 23 -19.48 5.09 -17.46
C GLY A 23 -18.90 3.69 -17.22
N HIS A 24 -18.02 3.51 -16.22
CA HIS A 24 -17.56 2.19 -15.81
C HIS A 24 -18.53 1.54 -14.82
N GLU A 25 -18.61 0.21 -14.86
CA GLU A 25 -19.30 -0.57 -13.83
C GLU A 25 -18.38 -0.68 -12.62
N VAL A 26 -18.75 -0.06 -11.50
CA VAL A 26 -17.90 -0.01 -10.31
C VAL A 26 -18.52 -0.80 -9.16
N ASP A 27 -17.75 -1.76 -8.64
CA ASP A 27 -18.05 -2.50 -7.42
C ASP A 27 -17.07 -2.06 -6.34
N VAL A 28 -17.56 -1.65 -5.18
CA VAL A 28 -16.74 -1.17 -4.07
C VAL A 28 -16.84 -2.09 -2.87
N THR A 29 -15.73 -2.20 -2.12
CA THR A 29 -15.78 -2.79 -0.78
C THR A 29 -15.71 -1.72 0.30
N ALA A 30 -16.61 -1.83 1.27
CA ALA A 30 -16.67 -0.96 2.44
C ALA A 30 -17.14 -1.78 3.65
N ARG A 31 -17.13 -1.18 4.85
CA ARG A 31 -17.58 -1.86 6.07
C ARG A 31 -18.42 -0.92 6.94
N GLY A 32 -19.22 -1.51 7.82
CA GLY A 32 -19.92 -0.79 8.89
C GLY A 32 -20.90 0.30 8.39
N PRO A 33 -21.02 1.43 9.09
CA PRO A 33 -21.96 2.49 8.72
C PRO A 33 -21.75 3.06 7.32
N HIS A 34 -20.49 3.10 6.86
CA HIS A 34 -20.18 3.63 5.55
C HIS A 34 -20.71 2.74 4.42
N LEU A 35 -20.57 1.42 4.56
CA LEU A 35 -21.15 0.46 3.62
C LEU A 35 -22.66 0.63 3.51
N ARG A 36 -23.36 0.70 4.65
CA ARG A 36 -24.82 0.88 4.68
C ARG A 36 -25.24 2.17 3.98
N ALA A 37 -24.56 3.28 4.28
CA ALA A 37 -24.84 4.56 3.63
C ALA A 37 -24.70 4.49 2.09
N ILE A 38 -23.67 3.79 1.58
CA ILE A 38 -23.50 3.60 0.13
C ILE A 38 -24.62 2.72 -0.45
N GLN A 39 -25.02 1.66 0.24
CA GLN A 39 -26.09 0.77 -0.20
C GLN A 39 -27.45 1.48 -0.25
N ASP A 40 -27.74 2.31 0.74
CA ASP A 40 -29.02 2.99 0.88
C ASP A 40 -29.14 4.21 -0.05
N GLY A 41 -28.06 5.01 -0.14
CA GLY A 41 -28.09 6.34 -0.76
C GLY A 41 -27.14 6.54 -1.94
N GLY A 42 -26.28 5.57 -2.24
CA GLY A 42 -25.16 5.74 -3.16
C GLY A 42 -23.96 6.42 -2.50
N LEU A 43 -22.86 6.51 -3.25
CA LEU A 43 -21.63 7.15 -2.81
C LEU A 43 -21.63 8.62 -3.22
N ARG A 44 -21.69 9.54 -2.26
CA ARG A 44 -21.71 10.97 -2.49
C ARG A 44 -20.27 11.49 -2.60
N LEU A 45 -19.99 12.22 -3.67
CA LEU A 45 -18.77 12.99 -3.86
C LEU A 45 -19.11 14.48 -3.77
N ALA A 46 -18.24 15.26 -3.13
CA ALA A 46 -18.35 16.71 -3.10
C ALA A 46 -17.00 17.41 -3.27
N GLY A 47 -17.01 18.65 -3.75
CA GLY A 47 -15.87 19.57 -3.76
C GLY A 47 -15.10 19.60 -5.07
N GLY A 48 -13.76 19.45 -4.99
CA GLY A 48 -12.82 19.76 -6.07
C GLY A 48 -13.01 19.02 -7.40
N TYR A 49 -13.76 17.92 -7.41
CA TYR A 49 -14.12 17.17 -8.64
C TYR A 49 -15.61 17.26 -9.01
N GLY A 50 -16.30 18.26 -8.44
CA GLY A 50 -17.74 18.43 -8.56
C GLY A 50 -18.53 17.54 -7.60
N ASP A 51 -19.82 17.86 -7.49
CA ASP A 51 -20.75 17.21 -6.59
C ASP A 51 -21.64 16.24 -7.36
N HIS A 52 -21.69 14.98 -6.94
CA HIS A 52 -22.61 13.99 -7.50
C HIS A 52 -22.79 12.78 -6.59
N VAL A 53 -23.76 11.93 -6.93
CA VAL A 53 -23.99 10.66 -6.25
C VAL A 53 -23.73 9.53 -7.23
N ALA A 54 -22.68 8.76 -6.99
CA ALA A 54 -22.31 7.61 -7.80
C ALA A 54 -23.11 6.37 -7.40
N ARG A 55 -23.63 5.64 -8.39
CA ARG A 55 -24.43 4.42 -8.20
C ARG A 55 -23.54 3.18 -8.38
N VAL A 56 -22.84 2.84 -7.30
CA VAL A 56 -21.90 1.71 -7.25
C VAL A 56 -22.50 0.53 -6.49
N ALA A 57 -22.15 -0.69 -6.89
CA ALA A 57 -22.45 -1.87 -6.07
C ALA A 57 -21.53 -1.88 -4.87
N ALA A 58 -22.05 -2.10 -3.65
CA ALA A 58 -21.26 -2.06 -2.43
C ALA A 58 -21.48 -3.29 -1.55
N ALA A 59 -20.40 -3.91 -1.11
CA ALA A 59 -20.40 -5.08 -0.23
C ALA A 59 -19.16 -5.10 0.68
N GLU A 60 -19.05 -6.06 1.59
CA GLU A 60 -17.81 -6.23 2.38
C GLU A 60 -16.67 -6.86 1.57
N ARG A 61 -17.01 -7.59 0.51
CA ARG A 61 -16.08 -8.26 -0.43
C ARG A 61 -16.64 -8.20 -1.85
N LEU A 62 -15.78 -8.37 -2.86
CA LEU A 62 -16.24 -8.39 -4.25
C LEU A 62 -17.11 -9.62 -4.52
N GLY A 63 -18.27 -9.40 -5.15
CA GLY A 63 -19.21 -10.47 -5.53
C GLY A 63 -18.95 -11.07 -6.91
N ARG A 64 -18.11 -10.44 -7.73
CA ARG A 64 -17.84 -10.84 -9.12
C ARG A 64 -16.42 -10.42 -9.56
N PRO A 65 -15.85 -11.04 -10.61
CA PRO A 65 -14.50 -10.71 -11.09
C PRO A 65 -14.45 -9.32 -11.74
N PRO A 66 -13.55 -8.42 -11.29
CA PRO A 66 -13.26 -7.18 -11.99
C PRO A 66 -12.26 -7.39 -13.12
N GLU A 67 -12.16 -6.42 -14.03
CA GLU A 67 -11.14 -6.35 -15.09
C GLU A 67 -9.93 -5.52 -14.63
N LEU A 68 -10.15 -4.59 -13.71
CA LEU A 68 -9.14 -3.82 -12.99
C LEU A 68 -9.53 -3.76 -11.51
N ALA A 69 -8.58 -4.03 -10.62
CA ALA A 69 -8.78 -3.82 -9.19
C ALA A 69 -7.97 -2.62 -8.68
N ILE A 70 -8.57 -1.83 -7.80
CA ILE A 70 -7.94 -0.70 -7.12
C ILE A 70 -7.97 -0.97 -5.62
N VAL A 71 -6.80 -1.04 -4.98
CA VAL A 71 -6.65 -1.23 -3.53
C VAL A 71 -6.36 0.10 -2.89
N ALA A 72 -7.36 0.67 -2.20
CA ALA A 72 -7.31 2.00 -1.58
C ALA A 72 -7.75 1.98 -0.10
N THR A 73 -7.62 0.82 0.56
CA THR A 73 -7.80 0.69 2.02
C THR A 73 -6.67 1.41 2.78
N LYS A 74 -6.79 1.52 4.10
CA LYS A 74 -5.62 1.87 4.92
C LYS A 74 -4.56 0.77 4.81
N ILE A 75 -3.29 1.13 4.99
CA ILE A 75 -2.13 0.20 4.92
C ILE A 75 -2.34 -1.05 5.76
N ALA A 76 -2.88 -0.89 6.99
CA ALA A 76 -3.13 -2.00 7.91
C ALA A 76 -4.12 -3.05 7.35
N ASP A 77 -5.04 -2.65 6.49
CA ASP A 77 -6.12 -3.50 5.97
C ASP A 77 -5.84 -4.01 4.55
N ALA A 78 -4.81 -3.47 3.87
CA ALA A 78 -4.57 -3.73 2.45
C ALA A 78 -4.25 -5.19 2.14
N ARG A 79 -3.44 -5.83 3.01
CA ARG A 79 -3.11 -7.26 2.88
C ARG A 79 -4.36 -8.12 3.00
N ASP A 80 -5.21 -7.87 4.00
CA ASP A 80 -6.44 -8.63 4.22
C ASP A 80 -7.41 -8.42 3.05
N ALA A 81 -7.60 -7.19 2.61
CA ALA A 81 -8.45 -6.88 1.47
C ALA A 81 -8.01 -7.61 0.20
N MET A 82 -6.71 -7.65 -0.10
CA MET A 82 -6.19 -8.40 -1.25
C MET A 82 -6.33 -9.91 -1.05
N THR A 83 -6.02 -10.43 0.14
CA THR A 83 -6.05 -11.88 0.42
C THR A 83 -7.48 -12.42 0.34
N GLU A 84 -8.44 -11.72 0.92
CA GLU A 84 -9.86 -12.09 0.89
C GLU A 84 -10.45 -12.08 -0.53
N ASN A 85 -9.87 -11.29 -1.45
CA ASN A 85 -10.32 -11.17 -2.83
C ASN A 85 -9.37 -11.85 -3.82
N ALA A 86 -8.32 -12.55 -3.38
CA ALA A 86 -7.23 -13.03 -4.22
C ALA A 86 -7.69 -13.94 -5.39
N GLY A 87 -8.80 -14.66 -5.21
CA GLY A 87 -9.41 -15.47 -6.27
C GLY A 87 -9.83 -14.63 -7.49
N TRP A 88 -10.37 -13.44 -7.25
CA TRP A 88 -10.81 -12.50 -8.28
C TRP A 88 -9.69 -11.64 -8.86
N LEU A 89 -8.61 -11.44 -8.10
CA LEU A 89 -7.49 -10.57 -8.50
C LEU A 89 -6.48 -11.26 -9.41
N ARG A 90 -6.55 -12.57 -9.57
CA ARG A 90 -5.55 -13.35 -10.32
C ARG A 90 -5.60 -13.01 -11.81
N GLY A 91 -4.44 -12.69 -12.40
CA GLY A 91 -4.28 -12.48 -13.83
C GLY A 91 -4.79 -11.14 -14.35
N ILE A 92 -5.28 -10.27 -13.46
CA ILE A 92 -5.70 -8.91 -13.82
C ILE A 92 -4.72 -7.86 -13.29
N PRO A 93 -4.75 -6.63 -13.84
CA PRO A 93 -4.04 -5.51 -13.23
C PRO A 93 -4.62 -5.12 -11.88
N VAL A 94 -3.73 -4.81 -10.93
CA VAL A 94 -4.06 -4.40 -9.57
C VAL A 94 -3.31 -3.10 -9.26
N LEU A 95 -4.04 -2.00 -9.18
CA LEU A 95 -3.53 -0.71 -8.75
C LEU A 95 -3.58 -0.62 -7.22
N VAL A 96 -2.43 -0.58 -6.56
CA VAL A 96 -2.32 -0.40 -5.11
C VAL A 96 -2.04 1.06 -4.81
N VAL A 97 -3.07 1.78 -4.35
CA VAL A 97 -3.00 3.22 -4.05
C VAL A 97 -2.68 3.39 -2.56
N GLN A 98 -1.43 3.70 -2.24
CA GLN A 98 -0.98 3.89 -0.86
C GLN A 98 0.04 5.02 -0.78
N ASN A 99 -0.01 5.77 0.32
CA ASN A 99 1.03 6.73 0.64
C ASN A 99 2.22 5.95 1.25
N GLY A 100 3.21 5.61 0.42
CA GLY A 100 4.44 4.95 0.87
C GLY A 100 5.13 4.11 -0.21
N LEU A 101 6.44 3.87 -0.03
CA LEU A 101 7.28 3.15 -1.00
C LEU A 101 6.94 1.65 -1.14
N SER A 102 6.19 1.06 -0.21
CA SER A 102 5.97 -0.39 -0.14
C SER A 102 4.73 -0.89 -0.88
N ALA A 103 3.99 -0.03 -1.59
CA ALA A 103 2.75 -0.39 -2.27
C ALA A 103 2.94 -1.54 -3.28
N ILE A 104 3.99 -1.43 -4.10
CA ILE A 104 4.32 -2.42 -5.13
C ILE A 104 4.77 -3.73 -4.48
N THR A 105 5.71 -3.68 -3.54
CA THR A 105 6.24 -4.87 -2.85
C THR A 105 5.13 -5.66 -2.16
N MET A 106 4.28 -4.97 -1.38
CA MET A 106 3.13 -5.60 -0.70
C MET A 106 2.15 -6.21 -1.70
N GLY A 107 1.87 -5.51 -2.81
CA GLY A 107 0.99 -6.03 -3.87
C GLY A 107 1.55 -7.30 -4.49
N VAL A 108 2.83 -7.32 -4.86
CA VAL A 108 3.48 -8.49 -5.47
C VAL A 108 3.48 -9.69 -4.52
N GLU A 109 3.67 -9.48 -3.22
CA GLU A 109 3.58 -10.55 -2.21
C GLU A 109 2.17 -11.13 -2.09
N CYS A 110 1.13 -10.29 -2.11
CA CYS A 110 -0.25 -10.72 -1.87
C CYS A 110 -0.92 -11.28 -3.13
N VAL A 111 -0.60 -10.74 -4.29
CA VAL A 111 -1.17 -11.12 -5.59
C VAL A 111 -0.06 -11.36 -6.64
N PRO A 112 0.81 -12.36 -6.44
CA PRO A 112 2.01 -12.58 -7.28
C PRO A 112 1.71 -12.98 -8.73
N ARG A 113 0.45 -13.27 -9.06
CA ARG A 113 -0.01 -13.64 -10.41
C ARG A 113 -0.75 -12.50 -11.10
N SER A 114 -0.58 -11.28 -10.62
CA SER A 114 -1.30 -10.08 -11.07
C SER A 114 -0.30 -9.02 -11.48
N GLN A 115 -0.70 -8.13 -12.38
CA GLN A 115 0.14 -7.02 -12.82
C GLN A 115 -0.01 -5.88 -11.82
N VAL A 116 0.93 -5.77 -10.88
CA VAL A 116 0.86 -4.79 -9.79
C VAL A 116 1.37 -3.43 -10.26
N VAL A 117 0.53 -2.42 -10.07
CA VAL A 117 0.85 -1.00 -10.29
C VAL A 117 0.75 -0.30 -8.95
N GLY A 118 1.78 0.42 -8.53
CA GLY A 118 1.73 1.33 -7.39
C GLY A 118 1.14 2.67 -7.80
N GLY A 119 0.29 3.25 -6.94
CA GLY A 119 -0.30 4.57 -7.11
C GLY A 119 -0.09 5.45 -5.88
N LEU A 120 0.27 6.71 -6.11
CA LEU A 120 0.34 7.76 -5.10
C LEU A 120 -0.71 8.82 -5.43
N ALA A 121 -1.80 8.85 -4.66
CA ALA A 121 -2.83 9.87 -4.78
C ALA A 121 -2.30 11.21 -4.24
N LEU A 122 -2.38 12.26 -5.05
CA LEU A 122 -1.92 13.60 -4.65
C LEU A 122 -3.07 14.50 -4.17
N ALA A 123 -4.32 14.07 -4.38
CA ALA A 123 -5.50 14.81 -3.98
C ALA A 123 -5.70 14.79 -2.45
N ALA A 124 -6.17 15.92 -1.91
CA ALA A 124 -6.60 15.99 -0.52
C ALA A 124 -8.08 15.58 -0.45
N THR A 125 -8.33 14.41 0.15
CA THR A 125 -9.67 13.82 0.25
C THR A 125 -9.94 13.39 1.68
N SER A 126 -11.21 13.46 2.08
CA SER A 126 -11.65 13.04 3.41
C SER A 126 -13.00 12.33 3.34
N LEU A 127 -13.19 11.30 4.16
CA LEU A 127 -14.50 10.73 4.42
C LEU A 127 -15.12 11.53 5.57
N THR A 128 -15.98 12.49 5.25
CA THR A 128 -16.50 13.47 6.21
C THR A 128 -17.62 12.86 7.08
N GLU A 129 -18.47 12.05 6.46
CA GLU A 129 -19.54 11.28 7.10
C GLU A 129 -19.76 9.97 6.32
N PRO A 130 -20.43 8.96 6.91
CA PRO A 130 -20.77 7.74 6.18
C PRO A 130 -21.48 8.04 4.85
N GLY A 131 -20.85 7.63 3.75
CA GLY A 131 -21.39 7.79 2.39
C GLY A 131 -20.99 9.09 1.69
N LEU A 132 -20.27 10.00 2.36
CA LEU A 132 -19.82 11.27 1.77
C LEU A 132 -18.30 11.41 1.79
N VAL A 133 -17.72 11.49 0.60
CA VAL A 133 -16.33 11.83 0.38
C VAL A 133 -16.22 13.27 -0.11
N THR A 134 -15.41 14.07 0.58
CA THR A 134 -15.14 15.47 0.23
C THR A 134 -13.72 15.61 -0.28
N VAL A 135 -13.57 16.23 -1.45
CA VAL A 135 -12.30 16.56 -2.09
C VAL A 135 -12.02 18.04 -1.85
N THR A 136 -11.07 18.35 -0.97
CA THR A 136 -10.73 19.75 -0.65
C THR A 136 -9.74 20.35 -1.64
N SER A 137 -8.83 19.52 -2.17
CA SER A 137 -7.88 19.92 -3.21
C SER A 137 -7.80 18.82 -4.27
N PRO A 138 -8.35 19.04 -5.47
CA PRO A 138 -8.22 18.10 -6.57
C PRO A 138 -6.78 18.10 -7.07
N ALA A 139 -6.21 16.91 -7.22
CA ALA A 139 -4.91 16.71 -7.84
C ALA A 139 -4.81 15.31 -8.46
N GLY A 140 -3.81 15.12 -9.30
CA GLY A 140 -3.60 13.88 -10.02
C GLY A 140 -3.15 12.69 -9.17
N MET A 141 -2.74 11.64 -9.87
CA MET A 141 -2.10 10.47 -9.28
C MET A 141 -0.79 10.20 -10.00
N GLN A 142 0.24 9.86 -9.23
CA GLN A 142 1.46 9.29 -9.80
C GLN A 142 1.34 7.76 -9.78
N ILE A 143 1.66 7.09 -10.90
CA ILE A 143 1.64 5.62 -10.99
C ILE A 143 3.00 5.07 -11.41
N GLY A 144 3.30 3.83 -11.04
CA GLY A 144 4.51 3.12 -11.45
C GLY A 144 4.42 1.62 -11.22
N SER A 145 5.31 0.85 -11.83
CA SER A 145 5.37 -0.60 -11.65
C SER A 145 6.82 -1.09 -11.67
N ALA A 146 7.06 -2.28 -11.12
CA ALA A 146 8.36 -2.95 -11.20
C ALA A 146 8.76 -3.28 -12.65
N ASP A 147 7.78 -3.48 -13.54
CA ASP A 147 8.00 -3.75 -14.97
C ASP A 147 8.35 -2.48 -15.77
N GLY A 148 8.41 -1.32 -15.11
CA GLY A 148 8.67 -0.02 -15.71
C GLY A 148 7.43 0.65 -16.32
N PRO A 149 7.59 1.83 -16.96
CA PRO A 149 6.51 2.69 -17.43
C PRO A 149 5.76 2.14 -18.64
N GLY A 150 6.36 1.17 -19.37
CA GLY A 150 5.75 0.52 -20.54
C GLY A 150 4.99 -0.77 -20.24
N GLY A 151 4.88 -1.17 -18.97
CA GLY A 151 4.17 -2.38 -18.58
C GLY A 151 2.68 -2.32 -18.94
N ALA A 152 2.11 -3.44 -19.38
CA ALA A 152 0.70 -3.53 -19.78
C ALA A 152 -0.27 -3.05 -18.69
N GLY A 153 0.04 -3.35 -17.42
CA GLY A 153 -0.76 -2.88 -16.28
C GLY A 153 -0.73 -1.35 -16.13
N VAL A 154 0.43 -0.71 -16.32
CA VAL A 154 0.57 0.75 -16.28
C VAL A 154 -0.21 1.40 -17.41
N ALA A 155 -0.13 0.83 -18.63
CA ALA A 155 -0.87 1.30 -19.78
C ALA A 155 -2.39 1.26 -19.55
N LEU A 156 -2.91 0.13 -19.06
CA LEU A 156 -4.35 0.01 -18.76
C LEU A 156 -4.78 0.98 -17.65
N VAL A 157 -4.03 1.05 -16.54
CA VAL A 157 -4.37 1.95 -15.44
C VAL A 157 -4.41 3.40 -15.91
N ARG A 158 -3.45 3.80 -16.76
CA ARG A 158 -3.44 5.13 -17.35
C ARG A 158 -4.63 5.37 -18.28
N GLU A 159 -4.94 4.44 -19.18
CA GLU A 159 -6.09 4.52 -20.08
C GLU A 159 -7.40 4.75 -19.32
N VAL A 160 -7.57 4.06 -18.19
CA VAL A 160 -8.78 4.13 -17.37
C VAL A 160 -8.84 5.40 -16.51
N LEU A 161 -7.71 5.88 -16.00
CA LEU A 161 -7.69 7.01 -15.06
C LEU A 161 -7.44 8.38 -15.71
N ASP A 162 -6.73 8.46 -16.83
CA ASP A 162 -6.47 9.73 -17.56
C ASP A 162 -7.76 10.52 -17.86
N PRO A 163 -8.88 9.90 -18.26
CA PRO A 163 -10.12 10.63 -18.55
C PRO A 163 -10.76 11.29 -17.31
N VAL A 164 -10.44 10.83 -16.10
CA VAL A 164 -11.11 11.28 -14.87
C VAL A 164 -10.25 12.13 -13.96
N MET A 165 -8.93 12.03 -14.06
CA MET A 165 -7.98 12.85 -13.32
C MET A 165 -6.59 12.84 -13.98
N PRO A 166 -5.73 13.84 -13.74
CA PRO A 166 -4.37 13.84 -14.28
C PRO A 166 -3.54 12.65 -13.78
N ILE A 167 -2.92 11.89 -14.67
CA ILE A 167 -1.99 10.81 -14.30
C ILE A 167 -0.57 11.14 -14.75
N THR A 168 0.39 10.90 -13.86
CA THR A 168 1.82 10.96 -14.19
C THR A 168 2.43 9.59 -13.97
N VAL A 169 3.11 9.05 -14.99
CA VAL A 169 3.86 7.80 -14.84
C VAL A 169 5.25 8.11 -14.31
N ALA A 170 5.61 7.51 -13.18
CA ALA A 170 6.95 7.61 -12.64
C ALA A 170 7.96 7.04 -13.65
N PRO A 171 9.09 7.74 -13.90
CA PRO A 171 10.15 7.19 -14.73
C PRO A 171 10.68 5.90 -14.09
N THR A 172 11.23 4.99 -14.89
CA THR A 172 12.04 3.90 -14.35
C THR A 172 13.17 4.53 -13.55
N SER A 173 13.09 4.53 -12.22
CA SER A 173 14.30 4.73 -11.44
C SER A 173 15.17 3.53 -11.78
N ALA A 174 16.34 3.77 -12.37
CA ALA A 174 17.39 2.79 -12.31
C ALA A 174 17.47 2.37 -10.84
N ALA A 175 17.34 1.06 -10.57
CA ALA A 175 17.59 0.53 -9.23
C ALA A 175 18.84 1.23 -8.68
N PRO A 176 18.90 1.61 -7.40
CA PRO A 176 20.12 2.18 -6.84
C PRO A 176 21.23 1.22 -7.20
N SER A 177 22.09 1.62 -8.14
CA SER A 177 23.25 0.86 -8.51
C SER A 177 23.99 0.68 -7.21
N GLY A 178 24.02 -0.57 -6.71
CA GLY A 178 24.77 -0.93 -5.53
C GLY A 178 26.17 -0.34 -5.65
N PRO A 179 26.81 -0.02 -4.51
CA PRO A 179 28.03 0.78 -4.51
C PRO A 179 29.00 0.23 -5.55
N SER A 180 29.22 1.02 -6.60
CA SER A 180 30.21 0.74 -7.62
C SER A 180 31.51 0.46 -6.87
N SER A 181 32.04 -0.75 -7.02
CA SER A 181 33.36 -1.08 -6.54
C SER A 181 34.37 -0.22 -7.31
N SER A 182 34.63 0.98 -6.80
CA SER A 182 35.76 1.78 -7.23
C SER A 182 37.00 1.07 -6.72
N SER A 183 37.62 0.31 -7.61
CA SER A 183 39.01 -0.12 -7.52
C SER A 183 39.90 1.12 -7.50
N THR A 184 40.13 1.68 -6.31
CA THR A 184 41.25 2.60 -6.07
C THR A 184 42.45 1.78 -5.62
N GLY A 185 43.53 1.92 -6.38
CA GLY A 185 44.75 1.16 -6.27
C GLY A 185 45.36 1.11 -4.88
N SER A 186 45.83 -0.07 -4.55
CA SER A 186 46.71 -0.39 -3.45
C SER A 186 47.98 0.47 -3.52
N THR A 187 48.13 1.38 -2.56
CA THR A 187 49.45 1.93 -2.19
C THR A 187 49.82 1.32 -0.84
N PRO A 188 50.95 0.59 -0.71
CA PRO A 188 51.30 -0.05 0.55
C PRO A 188 51.83 0.99 1.55
N CYS A 189 51.18 1.11 2.71
CA CYS A 189 51.70 1.86 3.84
C CYS A 189 52.98 1.21 4.38
N ARG A 190 54.10 1.94 4.34
CA ARG A 190 55.33 1.63 5.08
C ARG A 190 55.10 1.84 6.59
N PRO A 191 55.71 1.03 7.48
CA PRO A 191 55.68 1.27 8.91
C PRO A 191 56.82 2.21 9.35
N SER A 192 56.57 3.04 10.36
CA SER A 192 57.60 3.76 11.12
C SER A 192 57.13 4.07 12.54
N PRO A 193 58.03 4.35 13.50
CA PRO A 193 58.22 3.47 14.65
C PRO A 193 57.67 4.04 15.97
N ALA A 194 57.68 3.17 16.97
CA ALA A 194 57.18 3.34 18.32
C ALA A 194 57.69 4.59 19.07
N SER A 195 56.84 5.17 19.91
CA SER A 195 57.27 5.85 21.14
C SER A 195 56.39 5.46 22.32
N ALA A 196 57.08 5.11 23.41
CA ALA A 196 56.61 4.51 24.64
C ALA A 196 55.59 5.34 25.44
N CYS A 197 54.66 4.64 26.11
CA CYS A 197 54.19 5.01 27.44
C CYS A 197 54.21 3.75 28.31
N ARG A 198 54.91 3.85 29.46
CA ARG A 198 55.14 2.81 30.46
C ARG A 198 53.99 2.75 31.49
N PRO A 199 53.96 1.72 32.37
CA PRO A 199 52.73 1.09 32.84
C PRO A 199 52.37 1.42 34.30
N SER A 200 51.12 1.10 34.67
CA SER A 200 50.75 0.76 36.04
C SER A 200 49.61 -0.28 36.02
N SER A 201 49.97 -1.50 36.42
CA SER A 201 49.17 -2.71 36.67
C SER A 201 48.43 -2.67 38.04
N PRO A 202 47.77 -3.75 38.53
CA PRO A 202 47.23 -4.95 37.89
C PRO A 202 45.74 -5.26 38.24
N SER A 203 45.19 -6.23 37.50
CA SER A 203 43.97 -7.03 37.71
C SER A 203 43.86 -7.75 39.08
N PRO A 204 42.74 -8.43 39.39
CA PRO A 204 42.48 -9.83 38.93
C PRO A 204 41.06 -10.03 38.34
N CYS A 205 40.86 -10.92 37.34
CA CYS A 205 40.54 -12.37 37.45
C CYS A 205 39.26 -12.65 38.27
N SER A 206 38.32 -13.54 37.94
CA SER A 206 38.15 -14.58 36.92
C SER A 206 36.78 -15.24 37.21
N GLY A 207 36.21 -15.98 36.24
CA GLY A 207 35.31 -17.11 36.49
C GLY A 207 33.81 -16.78 36.36
N ALA A 208 33.12 -17.14 35.28
CA ALA A 208 32.70 -18.49 34.84
C ALA A 208 31.51 -19.10 35.62
N SER A 209 30.45 -19.38 34.86
CA SER A 209 29.46 -20.47 35.03
C SER A 209 28.40 -20.35 36.12
N SER A 210 27.12 -20.26 35.74
CA SER A 210 26.20 -21.42 35.71
C SER A 210 24.70 -21.05 35.71
N ARG A 211 23.98 -21.72 34.80
CA ARG A 211 22.64 -22.35 34.92
C ARG A 211 21.41 -21.54 35.42
N VAL A 212 20.47 -21.43 34.47
CA VAL A 212 19.00 -21.31 34.50
C VAL A 212 18.35 -22.33 35.49
N PRO A 213 17.22 -22.04 36.19
CA PRO A 213 15.88 -22.25 35.60
C PRO A 213 14.73 -21.28 35.94
N CYS A 214 13.85 -21.21 34.92
CA CYS A 214 12.45 -20.83 34.84
C CYS A 214 11.64 -20.76 36.14
N ARG A 215 10.95 -19.62 36.34
CA ARG A 215 9.80 -19.49 37.25
C ARG A 215 8.49 -19.48 36.46
N ARG A 216 7.57 -20.38 36.82
CA ARG A 216 6.12 -20.29 36.55
C ARG A 216 5.49 -19.24 37.47
N PRO A 217 4.32 -18.69 37.09
CA PRO A 217 3.26 -18.47 38.07
C PRO A 217 1.97 -19.21 37.71
N SER A 218 1.33 -19.69 38.78
CA SER A 218 0.03 -20.34 38.86
C SER A 218 -1.13 -19.34 39.00
N ALA A 219 -2.25 -19.56 38.31
CA ALA A 219 -3.58 -19.08 38.69
C ALA A 219 -4.60 -20.04 38.03
N ARG A 220 -5.21 -20.98 38.76
CA ARG A 220 -6.37 -20.92 39.69
C ARG A 220 -7.70 -20.69 38.96
N ALA A 221 -8.56 -21.68 39.16
CA ALA A 221 -9.89 -21.88 38.61
C ALA A 221 -10.93 -20.83 39.03
N SER A 222 -11.91 -20.61 38.16
CA SER A 222 -13.25 -20.15 38.53
C SER A 222 -14.29 -21.13 37.96
N ARG A 223 -15.22 -21.51 38.85
CA ARG A 223 -16.31 -22.45 38.63
C ARG A 223 -17.49 -21.79 37.92
N ALA A 224 -18.24 -22.65 37.24
CA ALA A 224 -19.59 -22.44 36.77
C ALA A 224 -20.58 -22.14 37.89
N GLY A 225 -21.58 -21.33 37.53
CA GLY A 225 -22.86 -21.10 38.19
C GLY A 225 -23.81 -20.58 37.13
#